data_AF-A0A2G2YGR4-F1
#
_entry.id   AF-A0A2G2YGR4-F1
#
_cell.length_a   1.000
_cell.length_b   1.000
_cell.length_c   1.000
_cell.angle_alpha   90.00
_cell.angle_beta   90.00
_cell.angle_gamma   90.00
#
_symmetry.space_group_name_H-M   'P 1'
#
loop_
_entity.id
_entity.type
_entity.pdbx_description
1 polymer ?
#
loop_
_entity_poly.entity_id
_entity_poly.type
_entity_poly.pdbx_seq_one_letter_code
_entity_poly.pdbx_strand_id
1 'polypeptide(L)'
;MVCTCVEAMLEFVLEEKFTARCKDRRSKRLDVVGTRRGGCGSCVALVSKYDPNLKNVEDFSVSLCPTLLCSLNGCSVTTSEGLGNTRDGFLSIHERFASFHASQCGFCTPGMCMSFFSALVNADKGNKSDPQPGFSKLTSSEAEKAIAGNLCRCTGYRSIADACKYFAADIDIEDLGFNSFWKKGDSNEVKVSKFPPYDPTMNFTTYPEFLKSKSATNLEFSRYPWYSPVSIEELRSFLNSNVTENSARFKLIVGNTGTGYYKETQRYDHYVNLRYIPKLSIIEKRSNWH
;
A
#
# COMPACT_ATOMS: atom_id res chain seq x y z
N MET A 1 -14.82 -22.26 -2.11
CA MET A 1 -14.19 -22.07 -3.44
C MET A 1 -13.18 -20.94 -3.28
N VAL A 2 -11.94 -21.27 -2.91
CA VAL A 2 -10.92 -20.33 -2.39
C VAL A 2 -9.77 -20.20 -3.40
N CYS A 3 -9.18 -19.01 -3.49
CA CYS A 3 -8.41 -18.42 -4.59
C CYS A 3 -6.94 -18.87 -4.65
N THR A 4 -6.46 -19.27 -5.83
CA THR A 4 -5.10 -19.77 -6.15
C THR A 4 -4.07 -18.71 -6.58
N CYS A 5 -4.39 -17.41 -6.59
CA CYS A 5 -3.45 -16.39 -7.11
C CYS A 5 -2.43 -15.86 -6.09
N VAL A 6 -2.59 -16.18 -4.80
CA VAL A 6 -1.74 -15.63 -3.74
C VAL A 6 -0.72 -16.64 -3.20
N GLU A 7 -1.00 -17.94 -3.30
CA GLU A 7 -0.01 -19.00 -3.02
C GLU A 7 1.22 -18.85 -3.94
N ALA A 8 1.00 -18.51 -5.22
CA ALA A 8 2.10 -18.23 -6.15
C ALA A 8 2.90 -16.96 -5.79
N MET A 9 2.29 -15.93 -5.18
CA MET A 9 3.04 -14.76 -4.71
C MET A 9 3.94 -15.14 -3.53
N LEU A 10 3.42 -15.91 -2.56
CA LEU A 10 4.14 -16.26 -1.33
C LEU A 10 5.24 -17.32 -1.51
N GLU A 11 5.07 -18.29 -2.41
CA GLU A 11 6.16 -19.20 -2.77
C GLU A 11 7.29 -18.47 -3.53
N PHE A 12 6.96 -17.50 -4.39
CA PHE A 12 7.97 -16.70 -5.09
C PHE A 12 8.73 -15.71 -4.19
N VAL A 13 8.06 -15.12 -3.19
CA VAL A 13 8.68 -14.20 -2.20
C VAL A 13 9.86 -14.86 -1.48
N LEU A 14 9.82 -16.18 -1.30
CA LEU A 14 10.83 -16.91 -0.54
C LEU A 14 12.04 -17.35 -1.38
N GLU A 15 11.91 -17.42 -2.71
CA GLU A 15 12.98 -17.93 -3.58
C GLU A 15 13.66 -16.86 -4.45
N GLU A 16 13.02 -15.73 -4.79
CA GLU A 16 13.69 -14.67 -5.58
C GLU A 16 13.35 -13.22 -5.17
N LYS A 17 14.39 -12.46 -4.78
CA LYS A 17 14.55 -10.98 -4.79
C LYS A 17 13.35 -10.08 -4.39
N PHE A 18 12.44 -10.54 -3.54
CA PHE A 18 11.34 -9.73 -3.00
C PHE A 18 11.38 -9.71 -1.47
N THR A 19 11.20 -8.54 -0.84
CA THR A 19 11.09 -8.47 0.62
C THR A 19 9.66 -8.14 1.00
N ALA A 20 8.87 -9.16 1.32
CA ALA A 20 7.59 -8.99 1.99
C ALA A 20 7.80 -9.05 3.51
N ARG A 21 7.30 -8.06 4.24
CA ARG A 21 7.30 -8.06 5.71
C ARG A 21 6.00 -8.68 6.20
N CYS A 22 6.04 -9.99 6.46
CA CYS A 22 5.03 -10.72 7.23
C CYS A 22 5.69 -11.18 8.53
N LYS A 23 5.18 -10.73 9.69
CA LYS A 23 5.74 -11.13 10.98
C LYS A 23 5.34 -12.57 11.39
N ASP A 24 4.35 -13.18 10.73
CA ASP A 24 4.02 -14.60 10.91
C ASP A 24 4.65 -15.50 9.82
N ARG A 25 5.78 -16.14 10.13
CA ARG A 25 6.50 -17.05 9.22
C ARG A 25 5.75 -18.35 8.87
N ARG A 26 4.64 -18.69 9.56
CA ARG A 26 3.89 -19.95 9.31
C ARG A 26 2.69 -19.79 8.39
N SER A 27 2.17 -18.57 8.24
CA SER A 27 1.05 -18.32 7.32
C SER A 27 1.59 -18.09 5.90
N LYS A 28 1.66 -19.15 5.09
CA LYS A 28 1.91 -19.07 3.63
C LYS A 28 0.70 -18.53 2.85
N ARG A 29 -0.23 -17.80 3.49
CA ARG A 29 -1.55 -17.47 2.95
C ARG A 29 -1.93 -16.02 3.24
N LEU A 30 -1.97 -15.20 2.20
CA LEU A 30 -2.62 -13.89 2.18
C LEU A 30 -4.05 -14.13 1.64
N ASP A 31 -5.01 -14.37 2.54
CA ASP A 31 -6.31 -14.98 2.17
C ASP A 31 -7.45 -13.98 1.86
N VAL A 32 -7.17 -12.67 1.71
CA VAL A 32 -8.24 -11.68 1.47
C VAL A 32 -8.21 -11.17 0.03
N VAL A 33 -8.76 -11.97 -0.87
CA VAL A 33 -9.00 -11.56 -2.25
C VAL A 33 -10.46 -11.15 -2.39
N GLY A 34 -10.72 -9.85 -2.46
CA GLY A 34 -12.05 -9.30 -2.74
C GLY A 34 -12.42 -9.42 -4.23
N THR A 35 -12.79 -8.32 -4.87
CA THR A 35 -13.33 -8.30 -6.24
C THR A 35 -12.34 -8.70 -7.36
N ARG A 36 -11.05 -8.89 -7.04
CA ARG A 36 -9.94 -9.14 -8.00
C ARG A 36 -9.73 -8.05 -9.06
N ARG A 37 -10.26 -6.85 -8.83
CA ARG A 37 -10.25 -5.73 -9.79
C ARG A 37 -9.77 -4.42 -9.18
N GLY A 38 -9.27 -4.45 -7.94
CA GLY A 38 -8.82 -3.27 -7.19
C GLY A 38 -9.93 -2.42 -6.57
N GLY A 39 -11.21 -2.62 -6.92
CA GLY A 39 -12.29 -1.72 -6.50
C GLY A 39 -12.80 -1.84 -5.06
N CYS A 40 -12.31 -2.80 -4.26
CA CYS A 40 -12.80 -3.01 -2.88
C CYS A 40 -11.80 -2.67 -1.78
N GLY A 41 -10.53 -2.48 -2.12
CA GLY A 41 -9.48 -2.11 -1.16
C GLY A 41 -9.11 -3.18 -0.11
N SER A 42 -9.67 -4.39 -0.14
CA SER A 42 -9.37 -5.42 0.88
C SER A 42 -7.94 -5.98 0.79
N CYS A 43 -7.33 -5.90 -0.40
CA CYS A 43 -5.99 -6.39 -0.69
C CYS A 43 -4.95 -5.27 -0.74
N VAL A 44 -5.12 -4.20 0.06
CA VAL A 44 -4.16 -3.09 0.08
C VAL A 44 -2.92 -3.48 0.89
N ALA A 45 -1.75 -3.15 0.35
CA ALA A 45 -0.47 -3.24 1.02
C ALA A 45 0.28 -1.90 0.87
N LEU A 46 1.23 -1.64 1.75
CA LEU A 46 2.18 -0.54 1.62
C LEU A 46 3.37 -1.03 0.80
N VAL A 47 3.68 -0.32 -0.28
CA VAL A 47 4.85 -0.58 -1.11
C VAL A 47 5.83 0.58 -0.95
N SER A 48 7.04 0.25 -0.55
CA SER A 48 8.14 1.20 -0.36
C SER A 48 9.18 0.97 -1.44
N LYS A 49 9.58 2.05 -2.12
CA LYS A 49 10.58 2.02 -3.19
C LYS A 49 11.65 3.06 -2.92
N TYR A 50 12.91 2.69 -3.14
CA TYR A 50 14.02 3.63 -3.10
C TYR A 50 14.20 4.31 -4.46
N ASP A 51 14.30 5.64 -4.47
CA ASP A 51 14.76 6.40 -5.63
C ASP A 51 16.26 6.71 -5.46
N PRO A 52 17.15 6.11 -6.28
CA PRO A 52 18.58 6.39 -6.22
C PRO A 52 18.96 7.84 -6.54
N ASN A 53 18.17 8.55 -7.34
CA ASN A 53 18.45 9.93 -7.75
C ASN A 53 18.16 10.90 -6.61
N LEU A 54 16.99 10.76 -5.97
CA LEU A 54 16.56 11.59 -4.85
C LEU A 54 17.10 11.10 -3.50
N LYS A 55 17.72 9.90 -3.47
CA LYS A 55 18.20 9.20 -2.27
C LYS A 55 17.13 9.08 -1.18
N ASN A 56 15.86 9.01 -1.56
CA ASN A 56 14.73 8.93 -0.65
C ASN A 56 13.96 7.62 -0.85
N VAL A 57 13.12 7.29 0.13
CA VAL A 57 12.18 6.16 0.06
C VAL A 57 10.79 6.73 -0.13
N GLU A 58 10.18 6.40 -1.25
CA GLU A 58 8.78 6.68 -1.56
C GLU A 58 7.90 5.55 -1.05
N ASP A 59 6.81 5.91 -0.36
CA ASP A 59 5.85 4.99 0.25
C ASP A 59 4.46 5.23 -0.33
N PHE A 60 3.86 4.20 -0.91
CA PHE A 60 2.55 4.30 -1.53
C PHE A 60 1.71 3.05 -1.29
N SER A 61 0.40 3.25 -1.13
CA SER A 61 -0.56 2.16 -0.99
C SER A 61 -0.89 1.56 -2.36
N VAL A 62 -0.92 0.24 -2.43
CA VAL A 62 -1.19 -0.52 -3.66
C VAL A 62 -2.22 -1.60 -3.37
N SER A 63 -3.26 -1.67 -4.21
CA SER A 63 -4.11 -2.86 -4.26
C SER A 63 -3.32 -3.98 -4.92
N LEU A 64 -3.09 -5.09 -4.24
CA LEU A 64 -2.26 -6.18 -4.77
C LEU A 64 -2.93 -6.98 -5.91
N CYS A 65 -4.25 -7.07 -5.93
CA CYS A 65 -4.94 -7.98 -6.87
C CYS A 65 -4.76 -7.68 -8.38
N PRO A 66 -4.62 -6.42 -8.86
CA PRO A 66 -4.25 -6.14 -10.24
C PRO A 66 -2.73 -5.93 -10.40
N THR A 67 -1.93 -6.00 -9.35
CA THR A 67 -0.49 -5.71 -9.41
C THR A 67 0.28 -6.93 -9.85
N LEU A 68 1.12 -6.76 -10.87
CA LEU A 68 2.00 -7.82 -11.35
C LEU A 68 3.23 -7.91 -10.45
N LEU A 69 3.63 -9.13 -10.09
CA LEU A 69 4.76 -9.37 -9.20
C LEU A 69 6.06 -8.75 -9.74
N CYS A 70 6.32 -8.87 -11.04
CA CYS A 70 7.50 -8.29 -11.69
C CYS A 70 7.57 -6.75 -11.56
N SER A 71 6.43 -6.07 -11.40
CA SER A 71 6.39 -4.61 -11.17
C SER A 71 6.88 -4.21 -9.77
N LEU A 72 7.00 -5.16 -8.85
CA LEU A 72 7.43 -4.92 -7.47
C LEU A 72 8.90 -5.33 -7.22
N ASN A 73 9.65 -5.64 -8.28
CA ASN A 73 11.07 -5.94 -8.19
C ASN A 73 11.84 -4.78 -7.54
N GLY A 74 12.63 -5.10 -6.52
CA GLY A 74 13.38 -4.10 -5.74
C GLY A 74 12.52 -3.24 -4.80
N CYS A 75 11.23 -3.55 -4.62
CA CYS A 75 10.39 -2.90 -3.61
C CYS A 75 10.37 -3.68 -2.30
N SER A 76 10.09 -2.97 -1.20
CA SER A 76 9.69 -3.54 0.08
C SER A 76 8.17 -3.51 0.18
N VAL A 77 7.55 -4.63 0.57
CA VAL A 77 6.09 -4.71 0.70
C VAL A 77 5.71 -5.07 2.13
N THR A 78 4.88 -4.22 2.72
CA THR A 78 4.34 -4.41 4.06
C THR A 78 2.86 -4.76 3.97
N THR A 79 2.47 -5.85 4.61
CA THR A 79 1.08 -6.31 4.73
C THR A 79 0.56 -6.12 6.15
N SER A 80 -0.72 -6.44 6.39
CA SER A 80 -1.36 -6.26 7.70
C SER A 80 -0.65 -7.06 8.80
N GLU A 81 -0.15 -8.25 8.48
CA GLU A 81 0.65 -9.08 9.39
C GLU A 81 2.02 -8.45 9.70
N GLY A 82 2.53 -7.61 8.79
CA GLY A 82 3.74 -6.82 9.01
C GLY A 82 3.55 -5.73 10.06
N LEU A 83 2.32 -5.21 10.21
CA LEU A 83 1.97 -4.25 11.25
C LEU A 83 2.03 -4.92 12.62
N GLY A 84 1.32 -6.03 12.81
CA GLY A 84 1.34 -6.77 14.06
C GLY A 84 0.57 -8.09 14.00
N ASN A 85 0.81 -8.94 14.98
CA ASN A 85 0.17 -10.26 15.09
C ASN A 85 0.13 -10.71 16.57
N THR A 86 -0.50 -11.87 16.82
CA THR A 86 -0.66 -12.43 18.18
C THR A 86 0.64 -12.83 18.88
N ARG A 87 1.73 -13.01 18.15
CA ARG A 87 3.05 -13.39 18.67
C ARG A 87 3.90 -12.17 19.02
N ASP A 88 3.92 -11.18 18.14
CA ASP A 88 4.81 -10.02 18.23
C ASP A 88 4.12 -8.76 18.74
N GLY A 89 2.84 -8.86 19.07
CA GLY A 89 2.00 -7.75 19.47
C GLY A 89 1.37 -7.01 18.28
N PHE A 90 0.38 -6.20 18.61
CA PHE A 90 -0.38 -5.40 17.64
C PHE A 90 0.06 -3.93 17.72
N LEU A 91 0.07 -3.24 16.58
CA LEU A 91 0.21 -1.78 16.57
C LEU A 91 -1.08 -1.11 17.04
N SER A 92 -0.95 0.13 17.50
CA SER A 92 -2.05 0.96 17.97
C SER A 92 -3.23 1.01 17.00
N ILE A 93 -3.00 0.97 15.69
CA ILE A 93 -4.06 0.90 14.66
C ILE A 93 -5.01 -0.28 14.91
N HIS A 94 -4.49 -1.49 15.14
CA HIS A 94 -5.33 -2.67 15.36
C HIS A 94 -6.09 -2.56 16.69
N GLU A 95 -5.43 -2.07 17.73
CA GLU A 95 -6.05 -1.88 19.05
C GLU A 95 -7.17 -0.83 19.00
N ARG A 96 -7.00 0.23 18.21
CA ARG A 96 -8.06 1.23 17.96
C ARG A 96 -9.21 0.63 17.17
N PHE A 97 -8.93 -0.10 16.09
CA PHE A 97 -9.99 -0.73 15.31
C PHE A 97 -10.81 -1.73 16.15
N ALA A 98 -10.15 -2.49 17.02
CA ALA A 98 -10.81 -3.38 17.96
C ALA A 98 -11.66 -2.61 18.98
N SER A 99 -11.07 -1.60 19.61
CA SER A 99 -11.73 -0.76 20.62
C SER A 99 -12.97 -0.10 20.04
N PHE A 100 -12.88 0.46 18.84
CA PHE A 100 -13.96 1.20 18.20
C PHE A 100 -15.05 0.34 17.58
N HIS A 101 -14.99 -0.99 17.74
CA HIS A 101 -15.87 -1.91 17.03
C HIS A 101 -15.87 -1.62 15.51
N ALA A 102 -14.70 -1.26 14.99
CA ALA A 102 -14.47 -0.97 13.57
C ALA A 102 -14.35 -2.25 12.72
N SER A 103 -14.64 -3.41 13.30
CA SER A 103 -14.59 -4.72 12.65
C SER A 103 -15.76 -5.58 13.09
N GLN A 104 -16.47 -6.16 12.12
CA GLN A 104 -17.52 -7.17 12.35
C GLN A 104 -17.13 -8.50 11.74
N CYS A 105 -17.33 -8.67 10.42
CA CYS A 105 -16.90 -9.89 9.71
C CYS A 105 -15.38 -9.99 9.52
N GLY A 106 -14.65 -8.90 9.75
CA GLY A 106 -13.18 -8.85 9.65
C GLY A 106 -12.59 -8.82 8.24
N PHE A 107 -13.35 -9.12 7.18
CA PHE A 107 -12.79 -9.30 5.84
C PHE A 107 -12.13 -8.04 5.27
N CYS A 108 -12.72 -6.86 5.47
CA CYS A 108 -12.14 -5.60 4.95
C CYS A 108 -11.09 -4.99 5.89
N THR A 109 -10.98 -5.48 7.13
CA THR A 109 -10.17 -4.85 8.18
C THR A 109 -8.69 -4.75 7.83
N PRO A 110 -8.03 -5.78 7.25
CA PRO A 110 -6.63 -5.68 6.83
C PRO A 110 -6.39 -4.53 5.83
N GLY A 111 -7.25 -4.42 4.81
CA GLY A 111 -7.17 -3.34 3.82
C GLY A 111 -7.40 -1.95 4.43
N MET A 112 -8.34 -1.84 5.38
CA MET A 112 -8.58 -0.61 6.14
C MET A 112 -7.33 -0.18 6.93
N CYS A 113 -6.77 -1.10 7.70
CA CYS A 113 -5.58 -0.85 8.50
C CYS A 113 -4.38 -0.48 7.61
N MET A 114 -4.18 -1.16 6.48
CA MET A 114 -3.08 -0.87 5.57
C MET A 114 -3.21 0.47 4.85
N SER A 115 -4.40 0.83 4.36
CA SER A 115 -4.60 2.15 3.73
C SER A 115 -4.39 3.27 4.73
N PHE A 116 -4.90 3.12 5.95
CA PHE A 116 -4.70 4.09 7.02
C PHE A 116 -3.24 4.19 7.47
N PHE A 117 -2.56 3.05 7.63
CA PHE A 117 -1.13 3.01 7.94
C PHE A 117 -0.28 3.72 6.89
N SER A 118 -0.60 3.56 5.60
CA SER A 118 0.09 4.29 4.53
C SER A 118 -0.06 5.81 4.66
N ALA A 119 -1.21 6.30 5.13
CA ALA A 119 -1.42 7.72 5.37
C ALA A 119 -0.60 8.22 6.57
N LEU A 120 -0.54 7.44 7.65
CA LEU A 120 0.28 7.74 8.83
C LEU A 120 1.77 7.85 8.48
N VAL A 121 2.32 6.85 7.77
CA VAL A 121 3.71 6.85 7.30
C VAL A 121 4.03 8.09 6.46
N ASN A 122 3.13 8.49 5.57
CA ASN A 122 3.33 9.66 4.72
C ASN A 122 3.19 10.98 5.51
N ALA A 123 2.32 11.03 6.51
CA ALA A 123 2.17 12.19 7.38
C ALA A 123 3.43 12.42 8.22
N ASP A 124 4.03 11.36 8.75
CA ASP A 124 5.24 11.43 9.57
C ASP A 124 6.46 11.91 8.78
N LYS A 125 6.52 11.57 7.49
CA LYS A 125 7.54 12.06 6.55
C LYS A 125 7.28 13.48 6.04
N GLY A 126 6.07 14.01 6.25
CA GLY A 126 5.64 15.30 5.72
C GLY A 126 6.18 16.48 6.53
N ASN A 127 6.26 17.65 5.88
CA ASN A 127 6.65 18.92 6.49
C ASN A 127 5.47 19.58 7.23
N LYS A 128 4.76 18.83 8.07
CA LYS A 128 3.69 19.35 8.93
C LYS A 128 4.21 19.57 10.36
N SER A 129 3.63 20.56 11.03
CA SER A 129 3.88 20.85 12.44
C SER A 129 3.68 19.59 13.29
N ASP A 130 4.50 19.44 14.32
CA ASP A 130 4.36 18.32 15.23
C ASP A 130 3.05 18.44 16.03
N PRO A 131 2.27 17.35 16.14
CA PRO A 131 1.00 17.35 16.84
C PRO A 131 1.23 17.27 18.35
N GLN A 132 0.13 17.27 19.12
CA GLN A 132 0.20 16.92 20.53
C GLN A 132 0.75 15.50 20.73
N PRO A 133 1.47 15.22 21.82
CA PRO A 133 1.98 13.87 22.10
C PRO A 133 0.88 12.81 22.04
N GLY A 134 1.15 11.71 21.33
CA GLY A 134 0.21 10.60 21.16
C GLY A 134 -0.76 10.74 19.98
N PHE A 135 -0.67 11.81 19.19
CA PHE A 135 -1.42 12.02 17.95
C PHE A 135 -0.49 12.03 16.72
N SER A 136 -1.07 11.85 15.53
CA SER A 136 -0.39 11.91 14.24
C SER A 136 -0.52 13.31 13.62
N LYS A 137 0.33 13.60 12.61
CA LYS A 137 0.29 14.81 11.78
C LYS A 137 -0.89 14.87 10.79
N LEU A 138 -1.74 13.84 10.76
CA LEU A 138 -2.94 13.81 9.92
C LEU A 138 -4.01 14.74 10.46
N THR A 139 -4.79 15.33 9.56
CA THR A 139 -6.09 15.91 9.93
C THR A 139 -7.19 14.85 9.92
N SER A 140 -8.31 15.16 10.56
CA SER A 140 -9.52 14.34 10.59
C SER A 140 -10.01 14.00 9.18
N SER A 141 -10.02 15.00 8.31
CA SER A 141 -10.35 14.87 6.88
C SER A 141 -9.39 13.94 6.15
N GLU A 142 -8.08 14.02 6.41
CA GLU A 142 -7.09 13.14 5.80
C GLU A 142 -7.20 11.70 6.31
N ALA A 143 -7.51 11.51 7.59
CA ALA A 143 -7.74 10.22 8.19
C ALA A 143 -8.97 9.51 7.57
N GLU A 144 -10.07 10.23 7.34
CA GLU A 144 -11.23 9.69 6.62
C GLU A 144 -10.92 9.41 5.14
N LYS A 145 -10.20 10.33 4.48
CA LYS A 145 -9.80 10.17 3.08
C LYS A 145 -8.92 8.94 2.88
N ALA A 146 -8.06 8.60 3.84
CA ALA A 146 -7.17 7.46 3.78
C ALA A 146 -7.91 6.12 3.58
N ILE A 147 -9.12 5.99 4.12
CA ILE A 147 -9.92 4.75 4.02
C ILE A 147 -10.98 4.79 2.92
N ALA A 148 -11.13 5.90 2.19
CA ALA A 148 -12.19 6.08 1.20
C ALA A 148 -12.14 5.07 0.04
N GLY A 149 -10.97 4.51 -0.26
CA GLY A 149 -10.78 3.48 -1.29
C GLY A 149 -11.18 2.06 -0.88
N ASN A 150 -11.63 1.87 0.36
CA ASN A 150 -11.89 0.56 0.94
C ASN A 150 -13.38 0.35 1.19
N LEU A 151 -13.89 -0.82 0.81
CA LEU A 151 -15.30 -1.15 0.97
C LEU A 151 -15.56 -1.98 2.23
N CYS A 152 -16.53 -1.56 3.03
CA CYS A 152 -17.10 -2.33 4.14
C CYS A 152 -18.61 -2.46 3.98
N ARG A 153 -19.13 -3.69 4.13
CA ARG A 153 -20.57 -3.97 4.07
C ARG A 153 -21.24 -4.07 5.44
N CYS A 154 -20.46 -4.22 6.51
CA CYS A 154 -20.97 -4.60 7.82
C CYS A 154 -21.07 -3.40 8.79
N THR A 155 -20.03 -2.57 8.88
CA THR A 155 -19.91 -1.57 9.96
C THR A 155 -20.66 -0.26 9.70
N GLY A 156 -21.03 0.02 8.44
CA GLY A 156 -21.58 1.33 8.06
C GLY A 156 -20.57 2.47 8.14
N TYR A 157 -19.26 2.17 8.16
CA TYR A 157 -18.11 3.09 8.15
C TYR A 157 -17.92 4.00 9.36
N ARG A 158 -18.97 4.40 10.09
CA ARG A 158 -18.85 5.35 11.22
C ARG A 158 -17.77 4.92 12.22
N SER A 159 -17.81 3.68 12.70
CA SER A 159 -16.82 3.17 13.65
C SER A 159 -15.39 3.11 13.08
N ILE A 160 -15.25 2.86 11.78
CA ILE A 160 -13.95 2.83 11.09
C ILE A 160 -13.39 4.26 10.97
N ALA A 161 -14.22 5.20 10.51
CA ALA A 161 -13.84 6.60 10.40
C ALA A 161 -13.45 7.19 11.75
N ASP A 162 -14.21 6.90 12.80
CA ASP A 162 -13.91 7.37 14.15
C ASP A 162 -12.60 6.77 14.70
N ALA A 163 -12.33 5.49 14.43
CA ALA A 163 -11.07 4.86 14.80
C ALA A 163 -9.86 5.52 14.11
N CYS A 164 -10.01 5.93 12.86
CA CYS A 164 -8.97 6.63 12.10
C CYS A 164 -8.81 8.10 12.57
N LYS A 165 -9.92 8.83 12.72
CA LYS A 165 -9.93 10.24 13.17
C LYS A 165 -9.35 10.41 14.56
N TYR A 166 -9.43 9.40 15.42
CA TYR A 166 -8.80 9.45 16.74
C TYR A 166 -7.31 9.83 16.67
N PHE A 167 -6.60 9.42 15.63
CA PHE A 167 -5.17 9.74 15.48
C PHE A 167 -4.91 11.17 14.98
N ALA A 168 -5.94 11.90 14.54
CA ALA A 168 -5.75 13.20 13.90
C ALA A 168 -5.38 14.30 14.90
N ALA A 169 -4.61 15.28 14.44
CA ALA A 169 -4.14 16.39 15.26
C ALA A 169 -5.25 17.40 15.65
N ASP A 170 -6.32 17.45 14.87
CA ASP A 170 -7.42 18.43 14.95
C ASP A 170 -8.73 17.81 15.50
N ILE A 171 -8.69 16.57 15.99
CA ILE A 171 -9.90 15.87 16.43
C ILE A 171 -10.41 16.38 17.78
N ASP A 172 -11.71 16.66 17.86
CA ASP A 172 -12.42 16.69 19.13
C ASP A 172 -12.83 15.26 19.50
N ILE A 173 -12.28 14.76 20.62
CA ILE A 173 -12.53 13.39 21.09
C ILE A 173 -14.01 13.21 21.48
N GLU A 174 -14.72 14.28 21.83
CA GLU A 174 -16.14 14.24 22.16
C GLU A 174 -17.03 13.99 20.94
N ASP A 175 -16.54 14.31 19.73
CA ASP A 175 -17.24 14.07 18.48
C ASP A 175 -17.14 12.63 17.99
N LEU A 176 -16.22 11.84 18.55
CA LEU A 176 -16.11 10.42 18.24
C LEU A 176 -17.28 9.67 18.87
N GLY A 177 -17.86 8.68 18.16
CA GLY A 177 -19.06 7.93 18.55
C GLY A 177 -18.95 7.05 19.82
N PHE A 178 -18.05 7.39 20.74
CA PHE A 178 -17.66 6.70 21.96
C PHE A 178 -18.42 7.13 23.22
N ASN A 179 -19.59 7.74 23.08
CA ASN A 179 -20.42 8.20 24.20
C ASN A 179 -20.84 7.08 25.19
N SER A 180 -20.49 5.81 24.92
CA SER A 180 -20.67 4.66 25.82
C SER A 180 -19.49 4.35 26.76
N PHE A 181 -18.28 4.88 26.53
CA PHE A 181 -17.08 4.57 27.36
C PHE A 181 -16.61 5.71 28.26
N TRP A 182 -17.12 6.92 28.04
CA TRP A 182 -16.78 8.10 28.84
C TRP A 182 -17.76 8.23 30.01
N LYS A 183 -17.24 8.41 31.23
CA LYS A 183 -18.08 8.91 32.32
C LYS A 183 -18.26 10.41 32.10
N LYS A 184 -19.49 10.89 32.24
CA LYS A 184 -19.80 12.33 32.18
C LYS A 184 -18.95 13.05 33.23
N GLY A 185 -18.04 13.91 32.79
CA GLY A 185 -17.10 14.65 33.66
C GLY A 185 -15.64 14.19 33.62
N ASP A 186 -15.29 13.12 32.89
CA ASP A 186 -13.87 12.75 32.67
C ASP A 186 -13.14 13.86 31.87
N SER A 187 -11.92 14.23 32.29
CA SER A 187 -11.08 15.17 31.52
C SER A 187 -10.53 14.52 30.24
N ASN A 188 -10.21 15.33 29.23
CA ASN A 188 -9.68 14.81 27.96
C ASN A 188 -8.38 14.01 28.13
N GLU A 189 -7.54 14.33 29.13
CA GLU A 189 -6.33 13.57 29.42
C GLU A 189 -6.64 12.14 29.91
N VAL A 190 -7.64 12.01 30.79
CA VAL A 190 -8.13 10.70 31.26
C VAL A 190 -8.76 9.92 30.11
N LYS A 191 -9.41 10.63 29.17
CA LYS A 191 -9.97 10.01 27.98
C LYS A 191 -8.89 9.44 27.05
N VAL A 192 -7.84 10.21 26.78
CA VAL A 192 -6.72 9.83 25.90
C VAL A 192 -5.87 8.70 26.49
N SER A 193 -5.57 8.77 27.78
CA SER A 193 -4.73 7.79 28.49
C SER A 193 -5.32 6.38 28.57
N LYS A 194 -6.63 6.20 28.37
CA LYS A 194 -7.27 4.88 28.32
C LYS A 194 -6.85 4.04 27.12
N PHE A 195 -6.10 4.63 26.18
CA PHE A 195 -5.71 3.94 24.97
C PHE A 195 -4.26 4.23 24.57
N PRO A 196 -3.61 3.29 23.85
CA PRO A 196 -2.21 3.42 23.48
C PRO A 196 -1.97 4.63 22.57
N PRO A 197 -0.98 5.49 22.88
CA PRO A 197 -0.67 6.67 22.08
C PRO A 197 -0.16 6.27 20.70
N TYR A 198 -0.32 7.16 19.72
CA TYR A 198 0.43 7.07 18.48
C TYR A 198 1.91 7.39 18.75
N ASP A 199 2.79 6.47 18.41
CA ASP A 199 4.23 6.66 18.49
C ASP A 199 4.86 6.50 17.10
N PRO A 200 5.24 7.61 16.44
CA PRO A 200 5.89 7.56 15.14
C PRO A 200 7.33 6.99 15.23
N THR A 201 7.90 6.93 16.45
CA THR A 201 9.25 6.42 16.72
C THR A 201 9.31 4.93 16.99
N MET A 202 8.16 4.23 17.02
CA MET A 202 8.13 2.77 16.96
C MET A 202 8.69 2.30 15.61
N ASN A 203 10.03 2.24 15.53
CA ASN A 203 10.93 1.93 14.42
C ASN A 203 10.36 1.07 13.29
N PHE A 204 9.43 1.62 12.51
CA PHE A 204 8.92 0.97 11.32
C PHE A 204 9.72 1.45 10.12
N THR A 205 10.93 0.89 9.95
CA THR A 205 11.70 1.13 8.74
C THR A 205 10.92 0.55 7.56
N THR A 206 10.35 1.39 6.70
CA THR A 206 9.51 0.93 5.58
C THR A 206 10.34 0.20 4.50
N TYR A 207 11.61 0.58 4.37
CA TYR A 207 12.53 0.03 3.37
C TYR A 207 13.87 -0.44 3.96
N PRO A 208 14.21 -1.75 3.86
CA PRO A 208 15.48 -2.28 4.34
C PRO A 208 16.72 -1.68 3.65
N GLU A 209 17.77 -1.36 4.41
CA GLU A 209 19.01 -0.77 3.89
C GLU A 209 19.70 -1.64 2.83
N PHE A 210 19.69 -2.97 2.97
CA PHE A 210 20.34 -3.87 2.01
C PHE A 210 19.70 -3.77 0.61
N LEU A 211 18.42 -3.41 0.50
CA LEU A 211 17.77 -3.21 -0.79
C LEU A 211 18.20 -1.92 -1.48
N LYS A 212 18.84 -0.97 -0.78
CA LYS A 212 19.38 0.25 -1.43
C LYS A 212 20.63 -0.04 -2.26
N SER A 213 21.36 -1.10 -1.91
CA SER A 213 22.59 -1.51 -2.59
C SER A 213 22.34 -2.36 -3.86
N LYS A 214 21.13 -2.88 -4.04
CA LYS A 214 20.78 -3.75 -5.17
C LYS A 214 20.15 -2.92 -6.29
N SER A 215 20.82 -2.87 -7.45
CA SER A 215 20.20 -2.36 -8.67
C SER A 215 19.08 -3.31 -9.12
N ALA A 216 17.94 -2.76 -9.53
CA ALA A 216 16.84 -3.55 -10.10
C ALA A 216 17.35 -4.27 -11.35
N THR A 217 17.59 -5.57 -11.21
CA THR A 217 18.08 -6.41 -12.31
C THR A 217 16.92 -6.74 -13.24
N ASN A 218 17.18 -6.82 -14.54
CA ASN A 218 16.21 -7.36 -15.49
C ASN A 218 15.84 -8.78 -15.06
N LEU A 219 14.54 -9.03 -14.92
CA LEU A 219 13.99 -10.34 -14.58
C LEU A 219 13.66 -11.05 -15.89
N GLU A 220 14.48 -12.02 -16.27
CA GLU A 220 14.17 -12.89 -17.41
C GLU A 220 13.43 -14.13 -16.94
N PHE A 221 12.09 -14.12 -17.09
CA PHE A 221 11.30 -15.32 -16.90
C PHE A 221 11.14 -16.05 -18.24
N SER A 222 11.57 -17.31 -18.29
CA SER A 222 11.50 -18.18 -19.49
C SER A 222 10.11 -18.30 -20.12
N ARG A 223 9.04 -18.02 -19.34
CA ARG A 223 7.64 -18.11 -19.79
C ARG A 223 6.97 -16.76 -20.07
N TYR A 224 7.50 -15.67 -19.52
CA TYR A 224 6.91 -14.32 -19.63
C TYR A 224 8.02 -13.27 -19.71
N PRO A 225 8.53 -12.97 -20.93
CA PRO A 225 9.56 -11.95 -21.12
C PRO A 225 9.13 -10.61 -20.53
N TRP A 226 9.88 -10.14 -19.53
CA TRP A 226 9.65 -8.87 -18.85
C TRP A 226 10.79 -7.91 -19.16
N TYR A 227 10.46 -6.75 -19.72
CA TYR A 227 11.42 -5.76 -20.14
C TYR A 227 11.16 -4.42 -19.43
N SER A 228 12.20 -3.81 -18.87
CA SER A 228 12.10 -2.56 -18.10
C SER A 228 13.08 -1.52 -18.65
N PRO A 229 12.79 -0.90 -19.81
CA PRO A 229 13.67 0.07 -20.43
C PRO A 229 13.87 1.31 -19.54
N VAL A 230 15.08 1.84 -19.54
CA VAL A 230 15.44 3.06 -18.78
C VAL A 230 15.44 4.32 -19.65
N SER A 231 15.37 4.17 -20.98
CA SER A 231 15.28 5.27 -21.93
C SER A 231 14.24 5.05 -23.04
N ILE A 232 13.85 6.13 -23.71
CA ILE A 232 12.93 6.06 -24.86
C ILE A 232 13.62 5.37 -26.05
N GLU A 233 14.93 5.55 -26.18
CA GLU A 233 15.74 4.96 -27.23
C GLU A 233 15.80 3.44 -27.08
N GLU A 234 15.98 2.95 -25.85
CA GLU A 234 15.95 1.51 -25.51
C GLU A 234 14.58 0.90 -25.84
N LEU A 235 13.51 1.58 -25.40
CA LEU A 235 12.13 1.15 -25.68
C LEU A 235 11.87 1.08 -27.19
N ARG A 236 12.27 2.09 -27.96
CA ARG A 236 12.10 2.12 -29.41
C ARG A 236 12.88 1.02 -30.11
N SER A 237 14.14 0.80 -29.71
CA SER A 237 14.98 -0.26 -30.27
C SER A 237 14.34 -1.63 -30.05
N PHE A 238 13.86 -1.90 -28.84
CA PHE A 238 13.20 -3.16 -28.48
C PHE A 238 11.89 -3.39 -29.24
N LEU A 239 11.04 -2.35 -29.36
CA LEU A 239 9.80 -2.48 -30.11
C LEU A 239 10.07 -2.70 -31.60
N ASN A 240 11.03 -2.00 -32.19
CA ASN A 240 11.34 -2.12 -33.61
C ASN A 240 11.89 -3.51 -33.98
N SER A 241 12.80 -4.08 -33.18
CA SER A 241 13.39 -5.39 -33.47
C SER A 241 12.37 -6.53 -33.42
N ASN A 242 11.45 -6.50 -32.45
CA ASN A 242 10.50 -7.58 -32.24
C ASN A 242 9.23 -7.45 -33.09
N VAL A 243 8.87 -6.25 -33.55
CA VAL A 243 7.76 -6.04 -34.50
C VAL A 243 8.11 -6.60 -35.88
N THR A 244 9.37 -6.47 -36.31
CA THR A 244 9.81 -6.90 -37.65
C THR A 244 9.92 -8.42 -37.80
N GLU A 245 10.13 -9.17 -36.73
CA GLU A 245 10.44 -10.60 -36.82
C GLU A 245 9.21 -11.53 -36.65
N ASN A 246 8.20 -11.19 -35.84
CA ASN A 246 7.21 -12.21 -35.41
C ASN A 246 5.75 -11.77 -35.18
N SER A 247 5.32 -10.55 -35.57
CA SER A 247 3.99 -10.02 -35.20
C SER A 247 3.71 -10.13 -33.69
N ALA A 248 4.74 -9.92 -32.86
CA ALA A 248 4.66 -10.12 -31.42
C ALA A 248 3.71 -9.09 -30.78
N ARG A 249 2.92 -9.53 -29.78
CA ARG A 249 2.01 -8.66 -29.02
C ARG A 249 2.69 -8.17 -27.75
N PHE A 250 2.76 -6.86 -27.61
CA PHE A 250 3.34 -6.19 -26.45
C PHE A 250 2.24 -5.70 -25.51
N LYS A 251 2.47 -5.87 -24.20
CA LYS A 251 1.70 -5.19 -23.17
C LYS A 251 2.57 -4.13 -22.51
N LEU A 252 2.20 -2.87 -22.70
CA LEU A 252 2.82 -1.76 -22.00
C LEU A 252 2.19 -1.64 -20.59
N ILE A 253 3.03 -1.59 -19.56
CA ILE A 253 2.60 -1.65 -18.17
C ILE A 253 3.16 -0.48 -17.39
N VAL A 254 2.28 0.11 -16.58
CA VAL A 254 2.64 1.00 -15.46
C VAL A 254 1.92 0.51 -14.21
N GLY A 255 0.67 0.92 -13.99
CA GLY A 255 -0.12 0.51 -12.82
C GLY A 255 -0.95 -0.77 -12.99
N ASN A 256 -1.14 -1.25 -14.23
CA ASN A 256 -1.96 -2.42 -14.59
C ASN A 256 -3.43 -2.41 -14.11
N THR A 257 -3.95 -1.27 -13.64
CA THR A 257 -5.31 -1.13 -13.10
C THR A 257 -6.42 -1.30 -14.13
N GLY A 258 -6.11 -1.08 -15.42
CA GLY A 258 -7.04 -1.30 -16.53
C GLY A 258 -7.53 -2.76 -16.64
N THR A 259 -6.72 -3.74 -16.22
CA THR A 259 -7.09 -5.16 -16.27
C THR A 259 -8.27 -5.54 -15.37
N GLY A 260 -8.54 -4.74 -14.33
CA GLY A 260 -9.73 -4.90 -13.50
C GLY A 260 -11.03 -4.62 -14.25
N TYR A 261 -10.97 -3.81 -15.30
CA TYR A 261 -12.14 -3.38 -16.08
C TYR A 261 -12.17 -4.05 -17.46
N TYR A 262 -11.05 -3.96 -18.20
CA TYR A 262 -10.87 -4.56 -19.51
C TYR A 262 -10.32 -5.97 -19.35
N LYS A 263 -11.13 -6.97 -19.69
CA LYS A 263 -10.69 -8.37 -19.68
C LYS A 263 -9.67 -8.58 -20.79
N GLU A 264 -8.50 -9.07 -20.41
CA GLU A 264 -7.50 -9.52 -21.37
C GLU A 264 -7.93 -10.88 -21.92
N THR A 265 -8.53 -10.87 -23.10
CA THR A 265 -9.00 -12.07 -23.80
C THR A 265 -7.89 -12.78 -24.56
N GLN A 266 -6.75 -12.10 -24.74
CA GLN A 266 -5.60 -12.57 -25.51
C GLN A 266 -4.33 -12.52 -24.66
N ARG A 267 -3.38 -13.43 -24.95
CA ARG A 267 -2.07 -13.46 -24.29
C ARG A 267 -1.12 -12.49 -24.98
N TYR A 268 -0.20 -11.91 -24.21
CA TYR A 268 0.88 -11.07 -24.72
C TYR A 268 2.18 -11.84 -24.70
N ASP A 269 3.03 -11.59 -25.70
CA ASP A 269 4.31 -12.26 -25.87
C ASP A 269 5.41 -11.54 -25.08
N HIS A 270 5.28 -10.21 -24.93
CA HIS A 270 6.21 -9.38 -24.17
C HIS A 270 5.49 -8.41 -23.25
N TYR A 271 6.03 -8.25 -22.03
CA TYR A 271 5.56 -7.32 -21.02
C TYR A 271 6.60 -6.22 -20.84
N VAL A 272 6.22 -4.96 -21.08
CA VAL A 272 7.15 -3.82 -21.07
C VAL A 272 6.75 -2.83 -19.98
N ASN A 273 7.59 -2.67 -18.97
CA ASN A 273 7.37 -1.75 -17.86
C ASN A 273 7.95 -0.36 -18.18
N LEU A 274 7.07 0.63 -18.32
CA LEU A 274 7.46 1.98 -18.70
C LEU A 274 7.88 2.87 -17.52
N ARG A 275 7.76 2.38 -16.28
CA ARG A 275 7.95 3.19 -15.06
C ARG A 275 9.37 3.74 -14.89
N TYR A 276 10.37 3.12 -15.52
CA TYR A 276 11.77 3.49 -15.35
C TYR A 276 12.27 4.50 -16.39
N ILE A 277 11.41 4.98 -17.29
CA ILE A 277 11.76 5.99 -18.28
C ILE A 277 11.47 7.39 -17.69
N PRO A 278 12.48 8.17 -17.26
CA PRO A 278 12.24 9.43 -16.54
C PRO A 278 11.49 10.45 -17.39
N LYS A 279 11.72 10.42 -18.71
CA LYS A 279 11.07 11.31 -19.69
C LYS A 279 9.55 11.18 -19.72
N LEU A 280 9.00 10.04 -19.31
CA LEU A 280 7.55 9.81 -19.23
C LEU A 280 6.92 10.35 -17.93
N SER A 281 7.72 10.88 -17.01
CA SER A 281 7.27 11.41 -15.71
C SER A 281 7.58 12.90 -15.52
N ILE A 282 8.06 13.59 -16.56
CA ILE A 282 8.39 15.02 -16.49
C ILE A 282 7.10 15.85 -16.45
N ILE A 283 7.02 16.77 -15.50
CA ILE A 283 5.97 17.80 -15.42
C ILE A 283 6.60 19.14 -15.78
N GLU A 284 6.30 19.67 -16.97
CA GLU A 284 6.77 20.98 -17.41
C GLU A 284 5.66 22.04 -17.23
N LYS A 285 5.91 23.05 -16.38
CA LYS A 285 5.04 24.23 -16.33
C LYS A 285 5.47 25.19 -17.43
N ARG A 286 4.71 25.25 -18.53
CA ARG A 286 4.91 26.27 -19.58
C ARG A 286 4.31 27.59 -19.11
N SER A 287 5.15 28.61 -18.99
CA SER A 287 4.78 29.95 -18.49
C SER A 287 3.99 30.81 -19.47
N ASN A 288 3.80 30.37 -20.72
CA ASN A 288 3.23 31.19 -21.78
C ASN A 288 1.97 30.53 -22.35
N TRP A 289 0.84 30.76 -21.69
CA TRP A 289 -0.47 30.78 -22.34
C TRP A 289 -0.87 32.25 -22.39
N HIS A 290 -0.39 32.95 -23.43
CA HIS A 290 -0.94 34.24 -23.84
C HIS A 290 -2.04 34.00 -24.88
#